data_AF-B8IQG7-F1
#
_entry.id   AF-B8IQG7-F1
#
_cell.length_a   1.000
_cell.length_b   1.000
_cell.length_c   1.000
_cell.angle_alpha   90.00
_cell.angle_beta   90.00
_cell.angle_gamma   90.00
#
_symmetry.space_group_name_H-M   'P 1'
#
loop_
_entity.id
_entity.type
_entity.pdbx_description
1 polymer ?
#
loop_
_entity_poly.entity_id
_entity_poly.type
_entity_poly.pdbx_seq_one_letter_code
_entity_poly.pdbx_strand_id
1 'polypeptide(L)' 'MERWVNNDDLAPCVPEGHTCVMPYPTNIFYGVPGKLVGRPFPKGGQIACNNQNFGDPAPGQKKVCYYARRAKR' A
#
# COMPACT_ATOMS: atom_id res chain seq x y z
N MET A 1 -10.56 13.91 14.36
CA MET A 1 -10.64 14.22 12.91
C MET A 1 -9.67 13.28 12.20
N GLU A 2 -10.10 12.04 12.04
CA GLU A 2 -9.29 10.91 11.58
C GLU A 2 -9.18 10.94 10.05
N ARG A 3 -8.23 11.73 9.55
CA ARG A 3 -7.88 11.72 8.13
C ARG A 3 -7.11 10.44 7.82
N TRP A 4 -7.86 9.37 7.59
CA TRP A 4 -7.39 8.23 6.81
C TRP A 4 -6.99 8.79 5.44
N VAL A 5 -5.67 9.00 5.27
CA VAL A 5 -4.91 9.23 4.03
C VAL A 5 -5.81 9.58 2.83
N ASN A 6 -5.84 10.86 2.43
CA ASN A 6 -6.42 11.22 1.14
C ASN A 6 -5.76 10.36 0.06
N ASN A 7 -6.55 9.81 -0.87
CA ASN A 7 -6.09 8.93 -1.93
C ASN A 7 -4.96 9.55 -2.80
N ASP A 8 -4.77 10.87 -2.71
CA ASP A 8 -3.70 11.66 -3.35
C ASP A 8 -2.30 11.44 -2.74
N ASP A 9 -2.23 10.97 -1.49
CA ASP A 9 -0.97 10.77 -0.77
C ASP A 9 -0.42 9.33 -0.96
N LEU A 10 -1.04 8.51 -1.80
CA LEU A 10 -0.62 7.14 -2.07
C LEU A 10 0.37 7.06 -3.24
N ALA A 11 1.61 6.67 -2.95
CA ALA A 11 2.60 6.38 -3.97
C ALA A 11 2.42 4.96 -4.51
N PRO A 12 2.27 4.75 -5.82
CA PRO A 12 2.43 3.41 -6.39
C PRO A 12 3.86 2.93 -6.17
N CYS A 13 4.00 1.68 -5.74
CA CYS A 13 5.28 1.06 -5.47
C CYS A 13 5.62 0.00 -6.52
N VAL A 14 4.87 -1.11 -6.52
CA VAL A 14 5.11 -2.27 -7.38
C VAL A 14 3.81 -3.06 -7.61
N PRO A 15 3.67 -3.80 -8.73
CA PRO A 15 2.56 -4.72 -8.94
C PRO A 15 2.62 -5.96 -8.03
N GLU A 16 1.50 -6.67 -7.93
CA GLU A 16 1.39 -7.97 -7.26
C GLU A 16 2.50 -8.93 -7.70
N GLY A 17 3.06 -9.67 -6.73
CA GLY A 17 4.15 -10.63 -6.93
C GLY A 17 5.55 -10.03 -6.76
N HIS A 18 5.67 -8.71 -6.58
CA HIS A 18 6.96 -8.04 -6.39
C HIS A 18 7.13 -7.53 -4.95
N THR A 19 8.37 -7.17 -4.58
CA THR A 19 8.67 -6.64 -3.24
C THR A 19 8.75 -5.12 -3.31
N CYS A 20 7.90 -4.45 -2.54
CA CYS A 20 7.94 -3.00 -2.36
C CYS A 20 9.00 -2.64 -1.33
N VAL A 21 9.86 -1.67 -1.64
CA VAL A 21 10.85 -1.13 -0.70
C VAL A 21 10.48 0.31 -0.37
N MET A 22 10.16 0.56 0.90
CA MET A 22 9.79 1.87 1.42
C MET A 22 10.98 2.51 2.15
N PRO A 23 11.28 3.79 1.88
CA PRO A 23 12.41 4.48 2.51
C PRO A 23 12.18 4.84 3.98
N TYR A 24 10.95 4.77 4.47
CA TYR A 24 10.59 5.12 5.85
C TYR A 24 9.38 4.31 6.35
N PRO A 25 9.19 4.20 7.67
CA PRO A 25 7.95 3.70 8.28
C PRO A 25 6.73 4.44 7.76
N THR A 26 5.77 3.72 7.19
CA THR A 26 4.55 4.30 6.61
C THR A 26 3.41 3.28 6.59
N ASN A 27 2.23 3.70 6.14
CA ASN A 27 1.10 2.82 5.87
C ASN A 27 1.24 2.27 4.45
N ILE A 28 0.97 0.98 4.30
CA ILE A 28 0.97 0.32 3.00
C ILE A 28 -0.45 -0.10 2.64
N PHE A 29 -0.75 0.00 1.37
CA PHE A 29 -2.04 -0.26 0.77
C PHE A 29 -1.85 -1.23 -0.38
N TYR A 30 -2.81 -2.13 -0.55
CA TYR A 30 -2.76 -3.14 -1.60
C TYR A 30 -4.11 -3.25 -2.27
N GLY A 31 -4.13 -3.31 -3.59
CA GLY A 31 -5.35 -3.53 -4.35
C GLY A 31 -5.39 -2.78 -5.67
N VAL A 32 -6.59 -2.42 -6.09
CA VAL A 32 -6.85 -1.62 -7.29
C VAL A 32 -7.41 -0.25 -6.89
N PRO A 33 -7.26 0.80 -7.72
CA PRO A 33 -7.93 2.07 -7.47
C PRO A 33 -9.42 1.88 -7.17
N GLY A 34 -9.88 2.37 -6.01
CA GLY A 34 -11.26 2.18 -5.52
C GLY A 34 -11.49 0.95 -4.64
N LYS A 35 -10.58 -0.03 -4.61
CA LYS A 35 -10.60 -1.19 -3.70
C LYS A 35 -9.20 -1.46 -3.16
N LEU A 36 -8.79 -0.64 -2.19
CA LEU A 36 -7.50 -0.71 -1.52
C LEU A 36 -7.70 -1.19 -0.08
N VAL A 37 -6.90 -2.16 0.36
CA VAL A 37 -6.78 -2.56 1.76
C VAL A 37 -5.48 -2.00 2.33
N GLY A 38 -5.60 -1.20 3.39
CA GLY A 38 -4.48 -0.55 4.05
C GLY A 38 -4.13 -1.23 5.38
N ARG A 39 -2.83 -1.30 5.70
CA ARG A 39 -2.36 -1.65 7.04
C ARG A 39 -1.18 -0.76 7.45
N PRO A 40 -1.05 -0.46 8.76
CA PRO A 40 0.13 0.22 9.25
C PRO A 40 1.37 -0.66 9.11
N PHE A 41 2.46 -0.07 8.63
CA PHE A 41 3.76 -0.75 8.51
C PHE A 41 4.86 0.09 9.19
N PRO A 42 4.83 0.15 10.53
CA PRO A 42 5.77 0.95 11.32
C PRO A 42 7.21 0.43 11.24
N LYS A 43 7.42 -0.80 10.77
CA LYS A 43 8.76 -1.36 10.58
C LYS A 43 9.52 -0.69 9.43
N GLY A 44 8.80 -0.15 8.42
CA GLY A 44 9.41 0.35 7.20
C GLY A 44 10.23 -0.72 6.45
N GLY A 45 10.99 -0.29 5.44
CA GLY A 45 11.82 -1.21 4.65
C GLY A 45 11.01 -1.97 3.62
N GLN A 46 11.22 -3.28 3.52
CA GLN A 46 10.70 -4.09 2.41
C GLN A 46 9.54 -5.01 2.79
N ILE A 47 8.57 -5.14 1.88
CA ILE A 47 7.38 -5.98 2.04
C ILE A 47 6.96 -6.59 0.71
N ALA A 48 6.68 -7.88 0.73
CA ALA A 48 6.21 -8.60 -0.45
C ALA A 48 4.75 -8.24 -0.74
N CYS A 49 4.50 -7.72 -1.93
CA CYS A 49 3.20 -7.31 -2.41
C CYS A 49 2.41 -8.53 -2.91
N ASN A 50 1.69 -9.22 -2.01
CA ASN A 50 0.96 -10.43 -2.35
C ASN A 50 -0.29 -10.62 -1.50
N ASN A 51 -1.18 -11.50 -1.97
CA ASN A 51 -2.42 -11.84 -1.27
C ASN A 51 -2.18 -12.52 0.08
N GLN A 52 -1.01 -13.12 0.32
CA GLN A 52 -0.70 -13.75 1.61
C GLN A 52 -0.45 -12.71 2.72
N ASN A 53 0.14 -11.56 2.38
CA ASN A 53 0.44 -10.49 3.33
C ASN A 53 -0.73 -9.54 3.59
N PHE A 54 -1.60 -9.36 2.58
CA PHE A 54 -2.66 -8.34 2.58
C PHE A 54 -4.08 -8.91 2.46
N GLY A 55 -4.23 -10.17 2.08
CA GLY A 55 -5.50 -10.69 1.56
C GLY A 55 -5.74 -10.26 0.11
N ASP A 56 -6.85 -10.73 -0.46
CA ASP A 56 -7.25 -10.42 -1.84
C ASP A 56 -8.46 -9.47 -1.85
N PRO A 57 -8.25 -8.15 -2.02
CA PRO A 57 -9.35 -7.17 -2.08
C PRO A 57 -10.09 -7.14 -3.43
N ALA A 58 -9.50 -7.72 -4.47
CA ALA A 58 -10.01 -7.67 -5.84
C ALA A 58 -9.61 -8.95 -6.61
N PRO A 59 -10.41 -10.02 -6.49
CA PRO A 59 -10.13 -11.29 -7.15
C PRO A 59 -10.21 -11.15 -8.67
N GLY A 60 -9.25 -11.75 -9.37
CA GLY A 60 -9.15 -11.70 -10.83
C GLY A 60 -8.59 -10.39 -11.39
N GLN A 61 -8.21 -9.42 -10.55
CA GLN A 61 -7.62 -8.15 -10.99
C GLN A 61 -6.14 -8.06 -10.60
N LYS A 62 -5.36 -7.41 -11.48
CA LYS A 62 -3.95 -7.09 -11.21
C LYS A 62 -3.89 -6.02 -10.13
N LYS A 63 -3.42 -6.40 -8.96
CA LYS A 63 -3.29 -5.49 -7.81
C LYS A 63 -1.92 -4.83 -7.79
N VAL A 64 -1.85 -3.70 -7.12
CA VAL A 64 -0.64 -2.89 -6.96
C VAL A 64 -0.50 -2.53 -5.49
N CYS A 65 0.72 -2.53 -4.98
CA CYS A 65 1.02 -1.96 -3.67
C CYS A 65 1.28 -0.47 -3.79
N TYR A 66 0.71 0.26 -2.84
CA TYR A 66 0.91 1.68 -2.67
C TYR A 66 1.40 1.94 -1.25
N TYR A 67 2.21 2.95 -1.04
CA TYR A 67 2.57 3.39 0.30
C TYR A 67 2.17 4.85 0.50
N ALA A 68 1.73 5.20 1.71
CA ALA A 68 1.47 6.60 2.03
C ALA A 68 2.80 7.38 1.96
N ARG A 69 2.80 8.43 1.16
CA ARG A 69 3.87 9.42 1.19
C ARG A 69 3.78 10.14 2.52
N ARG A 70 4.87 10.74 2.99
CA ARG A 70 4.68 11.74 4.04
C ARG A 70 4.14 12.96 3.33
N ALA A 71 2.87 13.30 3.54
CA ALA A 71 2.33 14.58 3.13
C ALA A 71 3.27 15.68 3.65
N LYS A 72 3.95 16.38 2.74
CA LYS A 72 4.70 17.60 3.11
C LYS A 72 3.66 18.59 3.63
N ARG A 73 3.67 18.82 4.95
CA ARG A 73 3.07 20.02 5.53
C ARG A 73 3.87 21.24 5.12
#